data_AF-A0A258F222-F1
#
_entry.id   AF-A0A258F222-F1
#
_cell.length_a   1.000
_cell.length_b   1.000
_cell.length_c   1.000
_cell.angle_alpha   90.00
_cell.angle_beta   90.00
_cell.angle_gamma   90.00
#
_symmetry.space_group_name_H-M   'P 1'
#
loop_
_entity.id
_entity.type
_entity.pdbx_description
1 polymer ?
#
loop_
_entity_poly.entity_id
_entity_poly.type
_entity_poly.pdbx_seq_one_letter_code
_entity_poly.pdbx_strand_id
1 'polypeptide(L)' 'LVTHAWHLRRAVPLFEAQGLSVIPAGIQFSSIRLDSVLDVLPTPAGLRDSTFALHEWLGIVWYKLRSIFA' A
#
# COMPACT_ATOMS: atom_id res chain seq x y z
N LEU A 1 -1.00 -14.75 3.80
CA LEU A 1 -0.59 -13.96 2.62
C LEU A 1 0.67 -13.19 2.97
N VAL A 2 1.80 -13.52 2.33
CA VAL A 2 3.09 -12.84 2.54
C VAL A 2 3.38 -11.94 1.35
N THR A 3 3.53 -10.64 1.58
CA THR A 3 3.86 -9.62 0.56
C THR A 3 4.26 -8.31 1.24
N HIS A 4 4.62 -7.27 0.49
CA HIS A 4 4.92 -5.96 1.08
C HIS A 4 3.75 -5.42 1.89
N ALA A 5 4.05 -4.83 3.04
CA ALA A 5 3.04 -4.39 4.00
C ALA A 5 2.01 -3.42 3.39
N TRP A 6 2.45 -2.55 2.49
CA TRP A 6 1.57 -1.59 1.82
C TRP A 6 0.55 -2.22 0.86
N HIS A 7 0.85 -3.37 0.25
CA HIS A 7 -0.09 -4.06 -0.66
C HIS A 7 -1.18 -4.85 0.10
N LEU A 8 -0.92 -5.24 1.35
CA LEU A 8 -1.84 -6.10 2.11
C LEU A 8 -3.24 -5.48 2.25
N ARG A 9 -3.33 -4.16 2.41
CA ARG A 9 -4.61 -3.44 2.56
C ARG A 9 -5.54 -3.63 1.37
N ARG A 10 -5.01 -3.78 0.15
CA ARG A 10 -5.79 -4.08 -1.06
C ARG A 10 -5.91 -5.57 -1.31
N ALA A 11 -4.86 -6.34 -1.02
CA ALA A 11 -4.81 -7.76 -1.37
C ALA A 11 -5.70 -8.62 -0.47
N VAL A 12 -5.70 -8.40 0.85
CA VAL A 12 -6.44 -9.26 1.80
C VAL A 12 -7.92 -9.41 1.43
N PRO A 13 -8.69 -8.32 1.19
CA PRO A 13 -10.10 -8.44 0.82
C PRO A 13 -10.34 -9.24 -0.46
N LEU A 14 -9.41 -9.22 -1.40
CA LEU A 14 -9.54 -9.96 -2.67
C LEU A 14 -9.40 -11.46 -2.46
N PHE A 15 -8.49 -11.88 -1.59
CA PHE A 15 -8.33 -13.29 -1.24
C PHE A 15 -9.49 -13.78 -0.38
N GLU A 16 -9.97 -12.95 0.57
CA GLU A 16 -11.16 -13.25 1.37
C GLU A 16 -12.42 -13.38 0.51
N ALA A 17 -12.57 -12.55 -0.53
CA ALA A 17 -13.66 -12.65 -1.50
C ALA A 17 -13.66 -13.97 -2.30
N GLN A 18 -12.54 -14.70 -2.33
CA GLN A 18 -12.46 -16.05 -2.90
C GLN A 18 -12.79 -17.15 -1.86
N GLY A 19 -13.23 -16.78 -0.65
CA GLY A 19 -13.56 -17.71 0.43
C GLY A 19 -12.35 -18.19 1.24
N LEU A 20 -11.19 -17.54 1.11
CA LEU A 20 -9.99 -17.90 1.84
C LEU A 20 -9.94 -17.21 3.21
N SER A 21 -9.55 -17.94 4.25
CA SER A 21 -9.17 -17.33 5.54
C SER A 21 -7.74 -16.80 5.45
N VAL A 22 -7.57 -15.48 5.49
CA VAL A 22 -6.28 -14.84 5.22
C VAL A 22 -5.61 -14.38 6.51
N ILE A 23 -4.40 -14.89 6.80
CA ILE A 23 -3.51 -14.32 7.82
C ILE A 23 -2.49 -13.41 7.11
N PRO A 24 -2.56 -12.08 7.28
CA PRO A 24 -1.63 -11.17 6.63
C PRO A 24 -0.25 -11.19 7.32
N ALA A 25 0.81 -11.26 6.53
CA ALA A 25 2.19 -11.20 7.00
C ALA A 25 3.00 -10.24 6.11
N GLY A 26 3.07 -8.97 6.54
CA GLY A 26 3.70 -7.90 5.77
C GLY A 26 5.23 -7.91 5.90
N ILE A 27 5.92 -7.66 4.80
CA ILE A 27 7.37 -7.39 4.77
C ILE A 27 7.65 -5.95 4.31
N GLN A 28 8.87 -5.46 4.53
CA GLN A 28 9.30 -4.11 4.11
C GLN A 28 8.33 -2.99 4.55
N PHE A 29 8.19 -2.80 5.85
CA PHE A 29 7.45 -1.66 6.37
C PHE A 29 8.18 -0.35 6.05
N SER A 30 7.45 0.63 5.52
CA SER A 30 7.98 1.97 5.30
C SER A 30 8.15 2.69 6.64
N SER A 31 9.27 3.41 6.77
CA SER A 31 9.53 4.31 7.90
C SER A 31 9.31 5.76 7.45
N ILE A 32 8.75 6.59 8.33
CA ILE A 32 8.62 8.04 8.14
C ILE A 32 9.67 8.83 8.94
N ARG A 33 10.73 8.15 9.38
CA ARG A 33 11.82 8.79 10.13
C ARG A 33 12.56 9.75 9.21
N LEU A 34 12.70 10.99 9.67
CA LEU A 34 13.56 12.01 9.09
C LEU A 34 14.72 12.22 10.06
N ASP A 35 15.94 11.93 9.63
CA ASP A 35 17.15 12.11 10.41
C ASP A 35 17.78 13.50 10.14
N SER A 36 17.40 14.14 9.03
CA SER A 36 17.81 15.49 8.62
C SER A 36 16.69 16.23 7.87
N VAL A 37 16.74 17.57 7.87
CA VAL A 37 15.85 18.42 7.04
C VAL A 37 16.05 18.15 5.54
N LEU A 38 17.26 17.73 5.15
CA LEU A 38 17.58 17.39 3.76
C LEU A 38 16.89 16.09 3.29
N ASP A 39 16.40 15.24 4.20
CA ASP A 39 15.70 13.99 3.84
C ASP A 39 14.35 14.25 3.17
N VAL A 40 13.85 15.48 3.25
CA VAL A 40 12.65 15.93 2.53
C VAL A 40 12.95 16.22 1.05
N LEU A 41 14.22 16.37 0.67
CA LEU A 41 14.59 16.62 -0.73
C LEU A 41 14.28 15.39 -1.59
N PRO A 42 13.73 15.60 -2.81
CA PRO A 42 13.36 14.50 -3.68
C PRO A 42 14.61 13.74 -4.13
N THR A 43 14.59 12.43 -3.90
CA THR A 43 15.57 11.49 -4.46
C THR A 43 14.89 10.60 -5.49
N PRO A 44 15.63 10.02 -6.46
CA PRO A 44 15.03 9.09 -7.42
C PRO A 44 14.31 7.91 -6.74
N ALA A 45 14.85 7.40 -5.63
CA ALA A 45 14.20 6.37 -4.83
C ALA A 45 12.92 6.88 -4.16
N GLY A 46 12.96 8.06 -3.52
CA GLY A 46 11.79 8.66 -2.88
C GLY A 46 10.66 8.98 -3.86
N LEU A 47 10.98 9.40 -5.09
CA LEU A 47 10.00 9.63 -6.15
C LEU A 47 9.34 8.32 -6.63
N ARG A 48 10.13 7.26 -6.78
CA ARG A 48 9.60 5.92 -7.10
C ARG A 48 8.69 5.41 -5.98
N ASP A 49 9.11 5.52 -4.73
CA ASP A 49 8.33 5.06 -3.58
C ASP A 49 7.05 5.89 -3.42
N SER A 50 7.12 7.20 -3.70
CA SER A 50 5.94 8.08 -3.80
C SER A 50 4.98 7.65 -4.90
N THR A 51 5.50 7.22 -6.06
CA THR A 51 4.68 6.71 -7.17
C THR A 51 3.94 5.44 -6.77
N PHE A 52 4.62 4.50 -6.08
CA PHE A 52 3.97 3.29 -5.55
C PHE A 52 2.92 3.62 -4.50
N ALA A 53 3.21 4.54 -3.58
CA ALA A 53 2.25 4.99 -2.57
C ALA A 53 0.99 5.55 -3.25
N LEU A 54 1.14 6.50 -4.18
CA LEU A 54 0.02 7.10 -4.91
C LEU A 54 -0.80 6.05 -5.66
N HIS A 55 -0.15 5.07 -6.30
CA HIS A 55 -0.84 3.98 -6.98
C HIS A 55 -1.69 3.12 -6.02
N GLU A 56 -1.14 2.78 -4.85
CA GLU A 56 -1.88 2.03 -3.82
C GLU A 56 -3.08 2.81 -3.29
N TRP A 57 -2.89 4.10 -2.98
CA TRP A 57 -3.96 4.99 -2.52
C TRP A 57 -5.08 5.13 -3.56
N LEU A 58 -4.72 5.34 -4.83
CA LEU A 58 -5.70 5.42 -5.91
C LEU A 58 -6.47 4.11 -6.05
N GLY A 59 -5.80 2.97 -5.96
CA GLY A 59 -6.44 1.66 -5.96
C GLY A 59 -7.44 1.50 -4.82
N ILE A 60 -7.09 1.93 -3.60
CA ILE A 60 -8.01 1.87 -2.44
C ILE A 60 -9.23 2.75 -2.66
N VAL A 61 -9.04 3.99 -3.14
CA VAL A 61 -10.14 4.91 -3.44
C VAL A 61 -11.05 4.31 -4.50
N TRP A 62 -10.48 3.76 -5.56
CA TRP A 62 -11.24 3.08 -6.61
C TRP A 62 -12.08 1.92 -6.08
N TYR A 63 -11.51 1.05 -5.23
CA TYR A 63 -12.26 -0.05 -4.62
C TYR A 63 -13.43 0.45 -3.76
N LYS A 64 -13.22 1.51 -2.97
CA LYS A 64 -14.28 2.12 -2.17
C LYS A 64 -15.39 2.72 -3.03
N LEU A 65 -15.03 3.42 -4.11
CA LEU A 65 -16.01 3.97 -5.05
C LEU A 65 -16.79 2.84 -5.72
N ARG A 66 -16.10 1.82 -6.24
CA ARG A 66 -16.74 0.66 -6.86
C ARG A 66 -17.70 -0.05 -5.92
N SER A 67 -17.39 -0.18 -4.63
CA SER A 67 -18.30 -0.81 -3.66
C SER A 67 -19.50 0.07 -3.29
N ILE A 68 -19.47 1.38 -3.56
CA ILE A 68 -20.61 2.29 -3.33
C ILE A 68 -21.60 2.23 -4.50
N PHE A 69 -21.10 2.01 -5.72
CA PHE A 69 -21.89 2.00 -6.94
C PHE A 69 -22.29 0.60 -7.44
N ALA A 70 -21.90 -0.46 -6.73
CA ALA A 70 -22.25 -1.85 -7.02
C ALA A 70 -23.28 -2.36 -6.01
#